data_AF-A0A392QXA7-F1
#
_entry.id   AF-A0A392QXA7-F1
#
_cell.length_a   1.000
_cell.length_b   1.000
_cell.length_c   1.000
_cell.angle_alpha   90.00
_cell.angle_beta   90.00
_cell.angle_gamma   90.00
#
_symmetry.space_group_name_H-M   'P 1'
#
loop_
_entity.id
_entity.type
_entity.pdbx_description
1 polymer ?
#
loop_
_entity_poly.entity_id
_entity_poly.type
_entity_poly.pdbx_seq_one_letter_code
_entity_poly.pdbx_strand_id
1 'polypeptide(L)'
;QKYGHFADECWVDKKEPENKLAKQDDEDVLLMVTTKEENKYSDLWYLDSGCSSHMTGRFDWFVSINKSMKSRVKFADDSALSAEGVGDVLIKRKD
;
A
#
# COMPACT_ATOMS: atom_id res chain seq x y z
N GLN A 1 -0.30 -25.67 -9.71
CA GLN A 1 -0.06 -24.22 -9.85
C GLN A 1 -1.10 -23.71 -10.83
N LYS A 2 -2.05 -22.86 -10.41
CA LYS A 2 -3.02 -22.25 -11.34
C LYS A 2 -2.55 -20.82 -11.59
N TYR A 3 -2.04 -20.57 -12.79
CA TYR A 3 -1.79 -19.20 -13.24
C TYR A 3 -3.15 -18.52 -13.42
N GLY A 4 -3.26 -17.26 -12.97
CA GLY A 4 -4.47 -16.47 -13.13
C GLY A 4 -4.78 -16.21 -14.61
N HIS A 5 -6.06 -16.02 -14.92
CA HIS A 5 -6.52 -15.64 -16.26
C HIS A 5 -6.28 -14.15 -16.50
N PHE A 6 -6.11 -13.75 -17.77
CA PHE A 6 -6.09 -12.35 -18.17
C PHE A 6 -7.46 -11.72 -17.94
N ALA A 7 -7.50 -10.45 -17.54
CA ALA A 7 -8.73 -9.76 -17.12
C ALA A 7 -9.85 -9.83 -18.17
N ASP A 8 -9.48 -9.89 -19.44
CA ASP A 8 -10.37 -9.90 -20.60
C ASP A 8 -11.12 -11.23 -20.78
N GLU A 9 -10.70 -12.29 -20.05
CA GLU A 9 -11.25 -13.66 -20.11
C GLU A 9 -12.12 -14.01 -18.89
N CYS A 10 -12.47 -13.05 -18.03
CA CYS A 10 -13.33 -13.29 -16.87
C CYS A 10 -14.82 -13.32 -17.25
N TRP A 11 -15.34 -14.51 -17.58
CA TRP A 11 -16.77 -14.78 -17.83
C TRP A 11 -17.56 -15.02 -16.53
N VAL A 12 -17.43 -14.14 -15.53
CA VAL A 12 -18.19 -14.29 -14.28
C VAL A 12 -19.36 -13.31 -14.31
N ASP A 13 -20.58 -13.85 -14.27
CA ASP A 13 -21.79 -13.07 -14.02
C ASP A 13 -21.53 -12.14 -12.83
N LYS A 14 -21.83 -10.85 -13.00
CA LYS A 14 -21.67 -9.81 -11.98
C LYS A 14 -22.58 -10.07 -10.77
N LYS A 15 -22.25 -11.06 -9.95
CA LYS A 15 -22.55 -10.97 -8.52
C LYS A 15 -21.45 -10.11 -7.96
N GLU A 16 -21.81 -8.88 -7.61
CA GLU A 16 -20.92 -8.00 -6.87
C GLU A 16 -20.34 -8.81 -5.72
N PRO A 17 -19.02 -9.03 -5.68
CA PRO A 17 -18.42 -9.37 -4.41
C PRO A 17 -18.76 -8.19 -3.51
N GLU A 18 -19.27 -8.47 -2.30
CA GLU A 18 -19.38 -7.51 -1.21
C GLU A 18 -17.97 -7.08 -0.74
N ASN A 19 -17.10 -6.69 -1.67
CA ASN A 19 -16.04 -5.77 -1.37
C ASN A 19 -16.77 -4.47 -1.09
N LYS A 20 -16.97 -4.15 0.18
CA LYS A 20 -17.47 -2.86 0.61
C LYS A 20 -16.47 -1.82 0.09
N LEU A 21 -16.69 -1.37 -1.14
CA LEU A 21 -16.08 -0.19 -1.69
C LEU A 21 -16.39 0.87 -0.64
N ALA A 22 -15.34 1.32 0.06
CA ALA A 22 -15.47 2.43 0.96
C ALA A 22 -16.15 3.53 0.17
N LYS A 23 -17.31 4.01 0.65
CA LYS A 23 -17.95 5.18 0.09
C LYS A 23 -16.86 6.24 -0.03
N GLN A 24 -16.66 6.76 -1.24
CA GLN A 24 -15.80 7.91 -1.48
C GLN A 24 -16.33 9.06 -0.63
N ASP A 25 -15.76 9.23 0.56
CA ASP A 25 -15.38 10.56 0.99
C ASP A 25 -14.21 10.95 0.07
N ASP A 26 -14.17 12.20 -0.41
CA ASP A 26 -13.19 12.73 -1.38
C ASP A 26 -11.74 12.78 -0.83
N GLU A 27 -11.35 11.88 0.08
CA GLU A 27 -10.00 11.70 0.58
C GLU A 27 -9.34 10.49 -0.08
N ASP A 28 -8.13 10.68 -0.62
CA ASP A 28 -7.30 9.58 -1.11
C ASP A 28 -6.89 8.65 0.05
N VAL A 29 -7.54 7.49 0.16
CA VAL A 29 -7.25 6.49 1.21
C VAL A 29 -6.38 5.35 0.66
N LEU A 30 -5.24 5.08 1.32
CA LEU A 30 -4.33 3.97 0.98
C LEU A 30 -4.55 2.78 1.92
N LEU A 31 -4.36 1.54 1.44
CA LEU A 31 -4.43 0.32 2.25
C LEU A 31 -3.02 -0.11 2.71
N MET A 32 -2.86 -0.47 3.99
CA MET A 32 -1.59 -0.97 4.54
C MET A 32 -1.71 -2.34 5.20
N VAL A 33 -0.71 -3.19 5.00
CA VAL A 33 -0.53 -4.47 5.70
C VAL A 33 0.66 -4.35 6.65
N THR A 34 0.50 -4.81 7.90
CA THR A 34 1.54 -4.79 8.93
C THR A 34 1.73 -6.17 9.57
N THR A 35 2.88 -6.38 10.19
CA THR A 35 3.19 -7.58 10.98
C THR A 35 3.40 -7.20 12.43
N LYS A 36 2.98 -8.04 13.38
CA LYS A 36 3.08 -7.78 14.83
C LYS A 36 4.51 -7.68 15.38
N GLU A 37 5.54 -7.97 14.57
CA GLU A 37 6.95 -8.04 14.99
C GLU A 37 7.79 -6.87 14.44
N GLU A 38 7.29 -5.64 14.49
CA GLU A 38 7.95 -4.46 13.91
C GLU A 38 9.42 -4.29 14.34
N ASN A 39 9.74 -4.55 15.62
CA ASN A 39 11.11 -4.40 16.14
C ASN A 39 12.13 -5.40 15.57
N LYS A 40 11.69 -6.56 15.06
CA LYS A 40 12.61 -7.56 14.50
C LYS A 40 13.02 -7.23 13.07
N TYR A 41 12.23 -6.42 12.36
CA TYR A 41 12.36 -6.20 10.94
C TYR A 41 12.42 -4.71 10.58
N SER A 42 12.96 -3.88 11.48
CA SER A 42 13.06 -2.43 11.27
C SER A 42 13.79 -2.06 9.98
N ASP A 43 14.72 -2.91 9.54
CA ASP A 43 15.52 -2.71 8.33
C ASP A 43 14.97 -3.40 7.07
N LEU A 44 13.79 -4.03 7.14
CA LEU A 44 13.15 -4.68 5.98
C LEU A 44 12.01 -3.84 5.42
N TRP A 45 11.91 -3.81 4.09
CA TRP A 45 10.80 -3.21 3.38
C TRP A 45 10.20 -4.22 2.40
N TYR A 46 8.90 -4.48 2.54
CA TYR A 46 8.19 -5.37 1.64
C TYR A 46 7.62 -4.56 0.48
N LEU A 47 8.01 -4.91 -0.75
CA LEU A 47 7.55 -4.28 -1.97
C LEU A 47 6.54 -5.21 -2.68
N ASP A 48 5.29 -4.77 -2.79
CA ASP A 48 4.28 -5.44 -3.61
C ASP A 48 4.30 -4.88 -5.03
N SER A 49 4.74 -5.68 -6.03
CA SER A 49 4.79 -5.24 -7.42
C SER A 49 3.42 -4.89 -8.02
N GLY A 50 2.33 -5.32 -7.40
CA GLY A 50 0.97 -4.95 -7.80
C GLY A 50 0.49 -3.61 -7.23
N CYS A 51 1.22 -3.01 -6.29
CA CYS A 51 0.84 -1.74 -5.67
C CYS A 51 1.52 -0.56 -6.37
N SER A 52 0.78 0.52 -6.59
CA SER A 52 1.31 1.77 -7.18
C SER A 52 2.07 2.64 -6.17
N SER A 53 1.82 2.45 -4.88
CA SER A 53 2.40 3.26 -3.80
C SER A 53 2.80 2.38 -2.62
N HIS A 54 4.01 2.53 -2.11
CA HIS A 54 4.52 1.76 -0.97
C HIS A 54 4.79 2.67 0.22
N MET A 55 4.47 2.18 1.43
CA MET A 55 4.62 2.93 2.67
C MET A 55 5.72 2.33 3.54
N THR A 56 6.42 3.18 4.29
CA THR A 56 7.39 2.79 5.31
C THR A 56 7.35 3.78 6.46
N GLY A 57 7.59 3.31 7.69
CA GLY A 57 7.79 4.17 8.85
C GLY A 57 9.20 4.77 8.95
N ARG A 58 10.11 4.40 8.03
CA ARG A 58 11.52 4.83 8.03
C ARG A 58 11.73 6.12 7.27
N PHE A 59 11.61 7.24 7.97
CA PHE A 59 11.86 8.57 7.40
C PHE A 59 13.31 8.75 6.90
N ASP A 60 14.25 8.06 7.53
CA ASP A 60 15.69 8.11 7.21
C ASP A 60 16.05 7.44 5.87
N TRP A 61 15.15 6.69 5.25
CA TRP A 61 15.37 6.07 3.93
C TRP A 61 15.07 6.98 2.75
N PHE A 62 14.34 8.07 2.97
CA PHE A 62 13.94 8.97 1.91
C PHE A 62 15.11 9.86 1.48
N VAL A 63 15.34 9.94 0.18
CA VAL A 63 16.30 10.90 -0.41
C VAL A 63 15.66 12.29 -0.60
N SER A 64 14.34 12.32 -0.72
CA SER A 64 13.50 13.51 -0.82
C SER A 64 12.18 13.22 -0.12
N ILE A 65 11.59 14.21 0.56
CA ILE A 65 10.23 14.07 1.08
C ILE A 65 9.49 15.40 1.06
N ASN A 66 8.28 15.36 0.53
CA ASN A 66 7.34 16.47 0.57
C ASN A 66 6.36 16.29 1.74
N LYS A 67 6.58 17.05 2.82
CA LYS A 67 5.74 17.01 4.02
C LYS A 67 4.41 17.77 3.90
N SER A 68 4.22 18.54 2.82
CA SER A 68 2.92 19.20 2.58
C SER A 68 1.87 18.24 2.06
N MET A 69 2.30 17.12 1.44
CA MET A 69 1.44 16.06 0.97
C MET A 69 1.16 15.07 2.09
N LYS A 70 0.06 15.30 2.79
CA LYS A 70 -0.45 14.40 3.82
C LYS A 70 -1.64 13.62 3.29
N SER A 71 -1.77 12.36 3.67
CA SER A 71 -2.90 11.51 3.32
C SER A 71 -3.30 10.63 4.50
N ARG A 72 -4.49 10.02 4.40
CA ARG A 72 -4.99 9.08 5.40
C ARG A 72 -4.83 7.65 4.90
N VAL A 73 -4.25 6.81 5.75
CA VAL A 73 -3.97 5.41 5.47
C VAL A 73 -4.91 4.58 6.31
N LYS A 74 -5.65 3.65 5.71
CA LYS A 74 -6.55 2.73 6.41
C LYS A 74 -5.95 1.33 6.41
N PHE A 75 -6.07 0.64 7.54
CA PHE A 75 -5.64 -0.74 7.71
C PHE A 75 -6.81 -1.69 7.48
N ALA A 76 -6.49 -2.96 7.28
CA ALA A 76 -7.50 -4.02 7.13
C ALA A 76 -8.34 -4.25 8.40
N ASP A 77 -7.90 -3.76 9.57
CA ASP A 77 -8.65 -3.80 10.83
C ASP A 77 -9.52 -2.56 11.07
N ASP A 78 -9.79 -1.79 10.01
CA ASP A 78 -10.51 -0.50 10.02
C ASP A 78 -9.83 0.64 10.79
N SER A 79 -8.67 0.42 11.41
CA SER A 79 -7.86 1.51 11.96
C SER A 79 -7.30 2.41 10.87
N ALA A 80 -6.89 3.62 11.22
CA ALA A 80 -6.29 4.56 10.28
C ALA A 80 -5.14 5.34 10.89
N LEU A 81 -4.16 5.68 10.06
CA LEU A 81 -3.01 6.53 10.39
C LEU A 81 -2.86 7.66 9.37
N SER A 82 -2.20 8.73 9.77
CA SER A 82 -1.83 9.82 8.87
C SER A 82 -0.46 9.54 8.26
N ALA A 83 -0.35 9.62 6.94
CA ALA A 83 0.94 9.71 6.27
C ALA A 83 1.47 11.15 6.41
N GLU A 84 2.71 11.29 6.86
CA GLU A 84 3.34 12.60 7.14
C GLU A 84 4.02 13.24 5.93
N GLY A 85 4.07 12.53 4.80
CA GLY A 85 4.69 13.01 3.57
C GLY A 85 4.73 11.93 2.50
N VAL A 86 5.04 12.36 1.28
CA VAL A 86 5.34 11.50 0.13
C VAL A 86 6.71 11.86 -0.40
N GLY A 87 7.51 10.86 -0.80
CA GLY A 87 8.88 11.10 -1.20
C GLY A 87 9.50 9.93 -1.94
N ASP A 88 10.73 10.14 -2.39
CA ASP A 88 11.47 9.15 -3.16
C ASP A 88 12.41 8.35 -2.25
N VAL A 89 12.50 7.04 -2.51
CA VAL A 89 13.48 6.13 -1.90
C VAL A 89 14.35 5.55 -3.01
N LEU A 90 15.67 5.66 -2.86
CA LEU A 90 16.61 5.14 -3.84
C LEU A 90 16.89 3.65 -3.57
N ILE A 91 16.50 2.77 -4.50
CA ILE A 91 16.74 1.33 -4.41
C ILE A 91 17.90 0.94 -5.32
N LYS A 92 18.93 0.31 -4.74
CA LYS A 92 20.02 -0.31 -5.50
C LYS A 92 19.78 -1.81 -5.61
N ARG A 93 19.63 -2.31 -6.84
CA ARG A 93 19.56 -3.74 -7.12
C ARG A 93 20.98 -4.31 -7.09
N LYS A 94 21.12 -5.56 -6.62
CA LYS A 94 22.32 -6.35 -6.90
C LYS A 94 22.10 -7.01 -8.25
N ASP A 95 22.98 -6.70 -9.19
CA ASP A 95 23.09 -7.40 -10.47
C ASP A 95 23.61 -8.83 -10.28
#